data_AF-A0A434DRU4-F1
#
_entry.id   AF-A0A434DRU4-F1
#
_cell.length_a   1.000
_cell.length_b   1.000
_cell.length_c   1.000
_cell.angle_alpha   90.00
_cell.angle_beta   90.00
_cell.angle_gamma   90.00
#
_symmetry.space_group_name_H-M   'P 1'
#
loop_
_entity.id
_entity.type
_entity.pdbx_description
1 polymer ?
#
loop_
_entity_poly.entity_id
_entity_poly.type
_entity_poly.pdbx_seq_one_letter_code
_entity_poly.pdbx_strand_id
1 'polypeptide(L)'
;MGAYILRRILLMIPTLFGIMAISFAVIQFAPGGPVEQVIARLTNQGGSDRLGGGGGDAGAGGNLDVAGDVSSKYRGAQGLDPEFIKKLEKQFGFDKPPLERFGMMLWNYARFDFGDSYFRDISVLDLILEKMPVSISIGLWITLLSYLISIPLGIRKAVKDGTPFDVWTSGVVIVGYAIPGFLFGIMLMV
;
A
#
# COMPACT_ATOMS: atom_id res chain seq x y z
N MET A 1 35.03 2.01 11.99
CA MET A 1 33.77 2.62 11.51
C MET A 1 33.47 2.30 10.05
N GLY A 2 34.36 2.59 9.08
CA GLY A 2 34.09 2.39 7.65
C GLY A 2 33.67 0.96 7.24
N ALA A 3 34.41 -0.06 7.69
CA ALA A 3 34.08 -1.47 7.40
C ALA A 3 32.70 -1.89 7.95
N TYR A 4 32.27 -1.29 9.07
CA TYR A 4 30.96 -1.55 9.65
C TYR A 4 29.83 -0.92 8.83
N ILE A 5 30.00 0.34 8.42
CA ILE A 5 29.05 1.07 7.59
C ILE A 5 28.90 0.35 6.24
N LEU A 6 30.01 -0.03 5.61
CA LEU A 6 30.00 -0.78 4.36
C LEU A 6 29.27 -2.11 4.49
N ARG A 7 29.53 -2.87 5.56
CA ARG A 7 28.82 -4.14 5.82
C ARG A 7 27.32 -3.93 6.00
N ARG A 8 26.90 -2.87 6.69
CA ARG A 8 25.47 -2.53 6.82
C ARG A 8 24.83 -2.17 5.48
N ILE A 9 25.49 -1.32 4.68
CA ILE A 9 24.99 -0.94 3.35
C ILE A 9 24.88 -2.16 2.44
N LEU A 10 25.89 -3.03 2.47
CA LEU A 10 25.90 -4.24 1.66
C LEU A 10 24.83 -5.24 2.12
N LEU A 11 24.49 -5.29 3.41
CA LEU A 11 23.36 -6.07 3.95
C LEU A 11 21.99 -5.46 3.64
N MET A 12 21.90 -4.16 3.32
CA MET A 12 20.63 -3.55 2.89
C MET A 12 20.16 -4.07 1.54
N ILE A 13 21.08 -4.34 0.61
CA ILE A 13 20.73 -4.85 -0.74
C ILE A 13 19.96 -6.19 -0.68
N PRO A 14 20.45 -7.26 -0.02
CA PRO A 14 19.74 -8.53 0.04
C PRO A 14 18.46 -8.45 0.87
N THR A 15 18.41 -7.60 1.90
CA THR A 15 17.18 -7.42 2.70
C THR A 15 16.10 -6.70 1.91
N LEU A 16 16.45 -5.62 1.19
CA LEU A 16 15.53 -4.93 0.28
C LEU A 16 15.05 -5.87 -0.83
N PHE A 17 15.96 -6.63 -1.45
CA PHE A 17 15.59 -7.61 -2.46
C PHE A 17 14.63 -8.67 -1.91
N GLY A 18 14.89 -9.20 -0.72
CA GLY A 18 14.01 -10.17 -0.06
C GLY A 18 12.61 -9.60 0.23
N ILE A 19 12.54 -8.39 0.79
CA ILE A 19 11.25 -7.72 1.07
C ILE A 19 10.50 -7.43 -0.24
N MET A 20 11.19 -6.97 -1.30
CA MET A 20 10.58 -6.72 -2.60
C MET A 20 10.08 -8.01 -3.25
N ALA A 21 10.85 -9.11 -3.20
CA ALA A 21 10.45 -10.39 -3.75
C ALA A 21 9.22 -10.96 -3.03
N ILE A 22 9.18 -10.88 -1.69
CA ILE A 22 8.02 -11.28 -0.89
C ILE A 22 6.81 -10.40 -1.24
N SER A 23 6.99 -9.07 -1.27
CA SER A 23 5.91 -8.12 -1.59
C SER A 23 5.34 -8.38 -2.99
N PHE A 24 6.22 -8.63 -3.96
CA PHE A 24 5.85 -8.96 -5.32
C PHE A 24 5.10 -10.28 -5.41
N ALA A 25 5.55 -11.32 -4.70
CA ALA A 25 4.84 -12.59 -4.63
C ALA A 25 3.45 -12.42 -4.01
N VAL A 26 3.34 -11.69 -2.89
CA VAL A 26 2.05 -11.40 -2.24
C VAL A 26 1.11 -10.68 -3.20
N ILE A 27 1.58 -9.70 -3.96
CA ILE A 27 0.77 -8.97 -4.94
C ILE A 27 0.32 -9.89 -6.09
N GLN A 28 1.16 -10.82 -6.54
CA GLN A 28 0.78 -11.76 -7.60
C GLN A 28 -0.23 -12.82 -7.14
N PHE A 29 -0.15 -13.26 -5.89
CA PHE A 29 -1.07 -14.25 -5.32
C PHE A 29 -2.33 -13.62 -4.72
N ALA A 30 -2.36 -12.30 -4.53
CA ALA A 30 -3.53 -11.59 -4.02
C ALA A 30 -4.66 -11.58 -5.07
N PRO A 31 -5.86 -12.12 -4.74
CA PRO A 31 -7.01 -12.03 -5.64
C PRO A 31 -7.49 -10.58 -5.78
N GLY A 32 -7.72 -10.11 -7.00
CA GLY A 32 -8.18 -8.74 -7.29
C GLY A 32 -7.04 -7.77 -7.65
N GLY A 33 -6.26 -8.12 -8.67
CA GLY A 33 -5.16 -7.31 -9.17
C GLY A 33 -5.61 -5.95 -9.73
N PRO A 34 -4.65 -5.08 -10.10
CA PRO A 34 -4.95 -3.74 -10.60
C PRO A 34 -5.84 -3.75 -11.85
N VAL A 35 -5.67 -4.74 -12.73
CA VAL A 35 -6.46 -4.91 -13.95
C VAL A 35 -7.91 -5.21 -13.59
N GLU A 36 -8.15 -6.14 -12.67
CA GLU A 36 -9.49 -6.49 -12.20
C GLU A 36 -10.17 -5.31 -11.49
N GLN A 37 -9.42 -4.50 -10.75
CA GLN A 37 -9.96 -3.30 -10.09
C GLN A 37 -10.35 -2.21 -11.09
N VAL A 38 -9.55 -1.98 -12.14
CA VAL A 38 -9.89 -1.04 -13.21
C VAL A 38 -11.09 -1.53 -14.00
N ILE A 39 -11.14 -2.81 -14.35
CA ILE A 39 -12.31 -3.45 -14.98
C ILE A 39 -13.54 -3.30 -14.09
N ALA A 40 -13.43 -3.57 -12.78
CA ALA A 40 -14.54 -3.43 -11.85
C ALA A 40 -15.05 -1.97 -11.74
N ARG A 41 -14.15 -0.97 -11.74
CA ARG A 41 -14.54 0.45 -11.78
C ARG A 41 -15.29 0.78 -13.07
N LEU A 42 -14.76 0.38 -14.23
CA LEU A 42 -15.38 0.65 -15.53
C LEU A 42 -16.72 -0.07 -15.69
N THR A 43 -16.83 -1.32 -15.27
CA THR A 43 -18.09 -2.09 -15.31
C THR A 43 -19.13 -1.51 -14.36
N ASN A 44 -18.75 -1.09 -13.14
CA ASN A 44 -19.68 -0.43 -12.21
C ASN A 44 -20.12 0.94 -12.72
N GLN A 45 -19.26 1.67 -13.43
CA GLN A 45 -19.60 2.95 -14.04
C GLN A 45 -20.53 2.76 -15.25
N GLY A 46 -20.24 1.79 -16.13
CA GLY A 46 -21.07 1.44 -17.30
C GLY A 46 -22.38 0.69 -16.97
N GLY A 47 -22.51 0.15 -15.75
CA GLY A 47 -23.78 -0.40 -15.25
C GLY A 47 -24.86 0.65 -14.98
N SER A 48 -24.46 1.91 -14.77
CA SER A 48 -25.40 3.03 -14.60
C SER A 48 -26.03 3.48 -15.92
N ASP A 49 -25.30 3.40 -17.04
CA ASP A 49 -25.80 3.73 -18.38
C ASP A 49 -26.75 2.66 -18.95
N ARG A 50 -26.63 1.41 -18.49
CA ARG A 50 -27.47 0.29 -18.95
C ARG A 50 -28.82 0.17 -18.23
N LEU A 51 -29.03 0.88 -17.13
CA LEU A 51 -30.31 0.87 -16.41
C LEU A 51 -31.30 1.93 -16.94
N GLY A 52 -30.85 2.85 -17.81
CA GLY A 52 -31.66 3.94 -18.36
C GLY A 52 -32.30 3.70 -19.74
N GLY A 53 -32.01 2.59 -20.42
CA GLY A 53 -32.52 2.29 -21.77
C GLY A 53 -33.54 1.16 -21.75
N GLY A 54 -34.81 1.48 -21.99
CA GLY A 54 -35.96 0.61 -21.78
C GLY A 54 -35.95 -0.76 -22.48
N GLY A 55 -36.52 -1.72 -21.76
CA GLY A 55 -37.43 -2.78 -22.21
C GLY A 55 -37.15 -3.54 -23.51
N GLY A 56 -36.91 -4.85 -23.36
CA GLY A 56 -37.22 -5.86 -24.36
C GLY A 56 -36.01 -6.50 -25.02
N ASP A 57 -35.57 -7.66 -24.53
CA ASP A 57 -35.72 -8.93 -25.26
C ASP A 57 -35.09 -10.06 -24.45
N ALA A 58 -35.93 -10.94 -23.91
CA ALA A 58 -35.53 -12.26 -23.46
C ALA A 58 -35.67 -13.19 -24.67
N GLY A 59 -34.58 -13.40 -25.42
CA GLY A 59 -34.61 -14.17 -26.67
C GLY A 59 -33.29 -14.89 -26.98
N ALA A 60 -33.27 -16.19 -26.65
CA ALA A 60 -32.69 -17.31 -27.39
C ALA A 60 -31.23 -17.27 -27.93
N GLY A 61 -30.44 -18.25 -27.44
CA GLY A 61 -29.71 -19.20 -28.29
C GLY A 61 -28.29 -18.84 -28.73
N GLY A 62 -27.28 -19.61 -28.27
CA GLY A 62 -25.95 -19.61 -28.89
C GLY A 62 -24.92 -20.47 -28.17
N ASN A 63 -24.67 -21.66 -28.72
CA ASN A 63 -23.55 -22.60 -28.54
C ASN A 63 -22.54 -22.37 -27.39
N LEU A 64 -22.51 -23.34 -26.46
CA LEU A 64 -21.40 -23.55 -25.54
C LEU A 64 -20.39 -24.51 -26.18
N ASP A 65 -19.46 -23.97 -26.97
CA ASP A 65 -18.28 -24.70 -27.42
C ASP A 65 -17.21 -24.68 -26.31
N VAL A 66 -16.82 -25.87 -25.90
CA VAL A 66 -15.81 -26.17 -24.88
C VAL A 66 -14.44 -26.24 -25.55
N ALA A 67 -13.53 -25.29 -25.27
CA ALA A 67 -12.09 -25.50 -25.28
C ALA A 67 -11.33 -24.26 -24.80
N GLY A 68 -10.49 -24.42 -23.77
CA GLY A 68 -9.31 -23.56 -23.58
C GLY A 68 -9.39 -22.54 -22.44
N ASP A 69 -8.59 -22.84 -21.42
CA ASP A 69 -7.91 -21.94 -20.50
C ASP A 69 -8.56 -21.69 -19.12
N VAL A 70 -7.89 -22.29 -18.13
CA VAL A 70 -8.14 -22.16 -16.69
C VAL A 70 -7.45 -20.89 -16.20
N SER A 71 -7.94 -19.75 -16.68
CA SER A 71 -7.73 -18.46 -16.04
C SER A 71 -9.09 -17.98 -15.57
N SER A 72 -9.22 -17.62 -14.30
CA SER A 72 -10.45 -17.18 -13.66
C SER A 72 -11.01 -15.95 -14.39
N LYS A 73 -11.78 -16.19 -15.45
CA LYS A 73 -12.37 -15.16 -16.31
C LYS A 73 -13.37 -14.39 -15.45
N TYR A 74 -12.92 -13.27 -14.91
CA TYR A 74 -13.66 -12.42 -14.00
C TYR A 74 -15.06 -12.16 -14.60
N ARG A 75 -16.12 -12.59 -13.89
CA ARG A 75 -17.51 -12.51 -14.40
C ARG A 75 -17.94 -11.07 -14.68
N GLY A 76 -17.31 -10.08 -14.05
CA GLY A 76 -17.51 -8.64 -14.31
C GLY A 76 -16.81 -8.08 -15.56
N ALA A 77 -16.02 -8.87 -16.28
CA ALA A 77 -15.43 -8.49 -17.56
C ALA A 77 -16.35 -8.86 -18.75
N GLN A 78 -17.49 -9.52 -18.50
CA GLN A 78 -18.45 -9.89 -19.54
C GLN A 78 -19.06 -8.61 -20.14
N GLY A 79 -18.65 -8.26 -21.36
CA GLY A 79 -19.16 -7.10 -22.11
C GLY A 79 -18.11 -6.02 -22.44
N LEU A 80 -16.85 -6.18 -22.01
CA LEU A 80 -15.75 -5.33 -22.47
C LEU A 80 -15.14 -5.92 -23.76
N ASP A 81 -14.71 -5.03 -24.65
CA ASP A 81 -14.03 -5.41 -25.90
C ASP A 81 -12.74 -6.21 -25.57
N PRO A 82 -12.57 -7.43 -26.11
CA PRO A 82 -11.36 -8.22 -25.90
C PRO A 82 -10.07 -7.51 -26.33
N GLU A 83 -10.12 -6.57 -27.27
CA GLU A 83 -8.93 -5.77 -27.62
C GLU A 83 -8.53 -4.79 -26.51
N PHE A 84 -9.51 -4.23 -25.79
CA PHE A 84 -9.29 -3.31 -24.68
C PHE A 84 -8.66 -4.05 -23.50
N ILE A 85 -9.16 -5.26 -23.19
CA ILE A 85 -8.59 -6.12 -22.13
C ILE A 85 -7.12 -6.44 -22.43
N LYS A 86 -6.79 -6.81 -23.67
CA LYS A 86 -5.39 -7.06 -24.08
C LYS A 86 -4.50 -5.82 -24.00
N LYS A 87 -5.02 -4.63 -24.33
CA LYS A 87 -4.30 -3.36 -24.17
C LYS A 87 -4.03 -3.06 -22.69
N LEU A 88 -5.00 -3.33 -21.82
CA LEU A 88 -4.85 -3.25 -20.37
C LEU A 88 -3.79 -4.25 -19.87
N GLU A 89 -3.92 -5.54 -20.16
CA GLU A 89 -2.95 -6.57 -19.74
C GLU A 89 -1.52 -6.21 -20.14
N LYS A 90 -1.34 -5.67 -21.35
CA LYS A 90 -0.06 -5.18 -21.87
C LYS A 90 0.45 -3.93 -21.14
N GLN A 91 -0.42 -2.97 -20.82
CA GLN A 91 -0.05 -1.78 -20.04
C GLN A 91 0.39 -2.15 -18.62
N PHE A 92 -0.27 -3.15 -18.01
CA PHE A 92 0.07 -3.63 -16.67
C PHE A 92 1.21 -4.69 -16.67
N GLY A 93 1.74 -5.02 -17.86
CA GLY A 93 2.84 -5.95 -18.05
C GLY A 93 2.51 -7.40 -17.67
N PHE A 94 1.23 -7.76 -17.54
CA PHE A 94 0.78 -9.13 -17.26
C PHE A 94 0.91 -10.05 -18.49
N ASP A 95 1.29 -9.50 -19.64
CA ASP A 95 1.66 -10.24 -20.84
C ASP A 95 2.98 -11.02 -20.70
N LYS A 96 3.81 -10.68 -19.69
CA LYS A 96 5.15 -11.22 -19.49
C LYS A 96 5.25 -12.16 -18.28
N PRO A 97 6.16 -13.15 -18.31
CA PRO A 97 6.42 -14.03 -17.19
C PRO A 97 6.69 -13.27 -15.87
N PRO A 98 6.27 -13.81 -14.71
CA PRO A 98 6.50 -13.20 -13.39
C PRO A 98 7.94 -12.74 -13.13
N LEU A 99 8.92 -13.52 -13.55
CA LEU A 99 10.34 -13.23 -13.34
C LEU A 99 10.81 -12.02 -14.16
N GLU A 100 10.34 -11.88 -15.41
CA GLU A 100 10.66 -10.73 -16.26
C GLU A 100 10.06 -9.45 -15.68
N ARG A 101 8.81 -9.52 -15.19
CA ARG A 101 8.15 -8.39 -14.52
C ARG A 101 8.91 -7.94 -13.28
N PHE A 102 9.36 -8.88 -12.46
CA PHE A 102 10.19 -8.58 -11.30
C PHE A 102 11.52 -7.94 -11.69
N GLY A 103 12.18 -8.46 -12.75
CA GLY A 103 13.42 -7.88 -13.27
C GLY A 103 13.23 -6.45 -13.81
N MET A 104 12.16 -6.20 -14.57
CA MET A 104 11.82 -4.86 -15.04
C MET A 104 11.51 -3.90 -13.90
N MET A 105 10.76 -4.36 -12.88
CA MET A 105 10.47 -3.57 -11.67
C MET A 105 11.76 -3.19 -10.95
N LEU A 106 12.67 -4.14 -10.73
CA LEU A 106 13.96 -3.89 -10.10
C LEU A 106 14.79 -2.88 -10.90
N TRP A 107 14.80 -3.02 -12.23
CA TRP A 107 15.52 -2.13 -13.13
C TRP A 107 14.94 -0.70 -13.15
N ASN A 108 13.62 -0.54 -13.05
CA ASN A 108 12.95 0.75 -12.98
C ASN A 108 13.17 1.42 -11.61
N TYR A 109 13.01 0.67 -10.52
CA TYR A 109 13.25 1.17 -9.16
C TYR A 109 14.70 1.61 -8.96
N ALA A 110 15.67 0.89 -9.55
CA ALA A 110 17.08 1.29 -9.54
C ALA A 110 17.34 2.62 -10.24
N ARG A 111 16.48 3.01 -11.21
CA ARG A 111 16.52 4.31 -11.91
C ARG A 111 15.59 5.36 -11.27
N PHE A 112 15.07 5.09 -10.08
CA PHE A 112 14.09 5.93 -9.37
C PHE A 112 12.79 6.15 -10.15
N ASP A 113 12.45 5.23 -11.05
CA ASP A 113 11.20 5.21 -11.77
C ASP A 113 10.24 4.24 -11.08
N PHE A 114 9.31 4.80 -10.32
CA PHE A 114 8.29 4.05 -9.57
C PHE A 114 6.97 3.92 -10.34
N GLY A 115 6.86 4.53 -11.53
CA GLY A 115 5.63 4.61 -12.30
C GLY A 115 4.59 5.57 -11.72
N ASP A 116 3.34 5.40 -12.18
CA ASP A 116 2.21 6.27 -11.87
C ASP A 116 1.26 5.69 -10.81
N SER A 117 0.61 6.57 -10.07
CA SER A 117 -0.38 6.23 -9.05
C SER A 117 -1.75 5.95 -9.69
N TYR A 118 -2.22 4.70 -9.59
CA TYR A 118 -3.55 4.29 -10.05
C TYR A 118 -4.74 4.95 -9.31
N PHE A 119 -4.48 5.63 -8.19
CA PHE A 119 -5.52 6.29 -7.39
C PHE A 119 -5.53 7.81 -7.55
N ARG A 120 -4.41 8.39 -7.98
CA ARG A 120 -4.20 9.85 -7.97
C ARG A 120 -3.76 10.39 -9.33
N ASP A 121 -3.61 9.55 -10.36
CA ASP A 121 -3.23 9.92 -11.74
C ASP A 121 -1.99 10.84 -11.82
N ILE A 122 -1.07 10.70 -10.86
CA ILE A 122 0.21 11.41 -10.79
C ILE A 122 1.33 10.41 -10.54
N SER A 123 2.58 10.78 -10.83
CA SER A 123 3.72 9.92 -10.58
C SER A 123 3.83 9.57 -9.09
N VAL A 124 4.28 8.35 -8.78
CA VAL A 124 4.45 7.91 -7.39
C VAL A 124 5.52 8.75 -6.67
N LEU A 125 6.54 9.21 -7.40
CA LEU A 125 7.59 10.07 -6.85
C LEU A 125 7.01 11.42 -6.41
N ASP A 126 6.20 12.06 -7.25
CA ASP A 126 5.53 13.32 -6.92
C ASP A 126 4.58 13.16 -5.73
N LEU A 127 3.84 12.05 -5.69
CA LEU A 127 2.98 11.71 -4.56
C LEU A 127 3.78 11.57 -3.25
N ILE A 128 4.95 10.92 -3.29
CA ILE A 128 5.84 10.81 -2.12
C ILE A 128 6.32 12.20 -1.70
N LEU A 129 6.78 13.02 -2.65
CA LEU A 129 7.21 14.39 -2.38
C LEU A 129 6.09 15.25 -1.77
N GLU A 130 4.85 15.09 -2.20
CA GLU A 130 3.69 15.79 -1.65
C GLU A 130 3.44 15.41 -0.17
N LYS A 131 3.65 14.15 0.21
CA LYS A 131 3.41 13.66 1.58
C LYS A 131 4.60 13.82 2.52
N MET A 132 5.82 13.92 1.98
CA MET A 132 7.04 14.05 2.77
C MET A 132 7.01 15.21 3.79
N PRO A 133 6.61 16.45 3.45
CA PRO A 133 6.58 17.57 4.39
C PRO A 133 5.68 17.32 5.60
N VAL A 134 4.55 16.64 5.40
CA VAL A 134 3.62 16.30 6.48
C VAL A 134 4.26 15.30 7.43
N SER A 135 4.85 14.22 6.90
CA SER A 135 5.53 13.22 7.73
C SER A 135 6.74 13.80 8.47
N ILE A 136 7.55 14.62 7.81
CA ILE A 136 8.75 15.24 8.41
C ILE A 136 8.34 16.21 9.51
N SER A 137 7.36 17.08 9.26
CA SER A 137 6.91 18.06 10.27
C SER A 137 6.34 17.37 11.50
N ILE A 138 5.45 16.38 11.34
CA ILE A 138 4.89 15.60 12.45
C ILE A 138 6.00 14.87 13.22
N GLY A 139 6.89 14.18 12.51
CA GLY A 139 8.00 13.44 13.14
C GLY A 139 8.95 14.35 13.92
N LEU A 140 9.27 15.52 13.36
CA LEU A 140 10.14 16.51 13.99
C LEU A 140 9.48 17.12 15.24
N TRP A 141 8.21 17.51 15.17
CA TRP A 141 7.48 18.03 16.34
C TRP A 141 7.32 16.98 17.43
N ILE A 142 6.97 15.74 17.08
CA ILE A 142 6.86 14.64 18.05
C ILE A 142 8.21 14.42 18.73
N THR A 143 9.30 14.40 17.97
CA THR A 143 10.65 14.18 18.52
C THR A 143 11.04 15.32 19.45
N LEU A 144 10.84 16.58 19.03
CA LEU A 144 11.15 17.75 19.86
C LEU A 144 10.33 17.76 21.15
N LEU A 145 8.99 17.61 21.06
CA LEU A 145 8.12 17.61 22.22
C LEU A 145 8.41 16.42 23.13
N SER A 146 8.63 15.23 22.57
CA SER A 146 8.96 14.03 23.33
C SER A 146 10.25 14.23 24.13
N TYR A 147 11.32 14.75 23.52
CA TYR A 147 12.57 15.00 24.23
C TYR A 147 12.43 16.13 25.25
N LEU A 148 11.76 17.21 24.88
CA LEU A 148 11.55 18.38 25.75
C LEU A 148 10.74 18.05 27.00
N ILE A 149 9.77 17.13 26.90
CA ILE A 149 8.94 16.71 28.04
C ILE A 149 9.59 15.54 28.78
N SER A 150 10.04 14.52 28.06
CA SER A 150 10.52 13.26 28.66
C SER A 150 11.85 13.42 29.36
N ILE A 151 12.78 14.26 28.85
CA ILE A 151 14.08 14.43 29.49
C ILE A 151 13.94 15.11 30.86
N PRO A 152 13.28 16.29 31.01
CA PRO A 152 13.10 16.90 32.32
C PRO A 152 12.27 16.03 33.27
N LEU A 153 11.22 15.38 32.75
CA LEU A 153 10.40 14.46 33.55
C LEU A 153 11.23 13.27 34.06
N GLY A 154 12.04 12.67 33.19
CA GLY A 154 12.94 11.57 33.54
C GLY A 154 14.00 11.96 34.56
N ILE A 155 14.67 13.11 34.36
CA ILE A 155 15.65 13.63 35.33
C ILE A 155 14.99 13.88 36.68
N ARG A 156 13.82 14.52 36.70
CA ARG A 156 13.11 14.85 37.95
C ARG A 156 12.66 13.60 38.70
N LYS A 157 12.22 12.55 38.00
CA LYS A 157 11.89 11.25 38.61
C LYS A 157 13.14 10.58 39.18
N ALA A 158 14.25 10.55 38.44
CA ALA A 158 15.50 9.94 38.90
C ALA A 158 16.10 10.62 40.14
N VAL A 159 15.97 11.95 40.26
CA VAL A 159 16.47 12.71 41.42
C VAL A 159 15.54 12.60 42.63
N LYS A 160 14.22 12.42 42.42
CA LYS A 160 13.20 12.36 43.47
C LYS A 160 12.49 11.01 43.47
N ASP A 161 13.29 9.96 43.46
CA ASP A 161 12.82 8.58 43.44
C ASP A 161 11.94 8.28 44.68
N GLY A 162 10.90 7.47 44.49
CA GLY A 162 9.96 7.08 45.55
C GLY A 162 9.00 8.18 46.03
N THR A 163 9.03 9.38 45.45
CA THR A 163 8.08 10.44 45.79
C THR A 163 6.69 10.20 45.17
N PRO A 164 5.60 10.78 45.72
CA PRO A 164 4.26 10.65 45.13
C PRO A 164 4.19 11.13 43.66
N PHE A 165 5.04 12.09 43.30
CA PHE A 165 5.19 12.56 41.92
C PHE A 165 5.71 11.46 41.00
N ASP A 166 6.73 10.72 41.42
CA ASP A 166 7.28 9.61 40.66
C ASP A 166 6.25 8.48 40.49
N VAL A 167 5.54 8.10 41.55
CA VAL A 167 4.50 7.05 41.49
C VAL A 167 3.36 7.43 40.54
N TRP A 168 2.82 8.64 40.65
CA TRP A 168 1.73 9.10 39.78
C TRP A 168 2.16 9.22 38.31
N THR A 169 3.29 9.86 38.05
CA THR A 169 3.77 10.03 36.67
C THR A 169 4.15 8.70 36.03
N SER A 170 4.70 7.75 36.80
CA SER A 170 4.92 6.37 36.35
C SER A 170 3.61 5.66 36.00
N GLY A 171 2.58 5.78 36.85
CA GLY A 171 1.26 5.20 36.58
C GLY A 171 0.67 5.72 35.27
N VAL A 172 0.71 7.03 35.03
CA VAL A 172 0.22 7.65 33.78
C VAL A 172 0.99 7.14 32.57
N VAL A 173 2.33 7.05 32.65
CA VAL A 173 3.16 6.55 31.53
C VAL A 173 2.87 5.08 31.24
N ILE A 174 2.69 4.25 32.26
CA ILE A 174 2.37 2.82 32.09
C ILE A 174 0.99 2.65 31.42
N VAL A 175 -0.02 3.39 31.89
CA VAL A 175 -1.35 3.37 31.28
C VAL A 175 -1.28 3.82 29.82
N GLY A 176 -0.56 4.91 29.52
CA GLY A 176 -0.37 5.37 28.14
C GLY A 176 0.31 4.33 27.25
N TYR A 177 1.31 3.62 27.77
CA TYR A 177 2.02 2.57 27.02
C TYR A 177 1.18 1.30 26.82
N ALA A 178 0.25 1.01 27.74
CA ALA A 178 -0.62 -0.16 27.66
C ALA A 178 -1.70 -0.02 26.58
N ILE A 179 -2.03 1.21 26.14
CA ILE A 179 -3.05 1.45 25.13
C ILE A 179 -2.44 1.28 23.73
N PRO A 180 -2.98 0.39 22.88
CA PRO A 180 -2.61 0.32 21.46
C PRO A 180 -2.83 1.65 20.75
N GLY A 181 -1.84 2.09 19.96
CA GLY A 181 -1.88 3.41 19.31
C GLY A 181 -3.13 3.65 18.46
N PHE A 182 -3.65 2.63 17.78
CA PHE A 182 -4.89 2.77 16.99
C PHE A 182 -6.13 2.98 17.87
N LEU A 183 -6.21 2.32 19.04
CA LEU A 183 -7.31 2.51 20.00
C LEU A 183 -7.25 3.91 20.63
N PHE A 184 -6.04 4.35 20.98
CA PHE A 184 -5.84 5.71 21.48
C PHE A 184 -6.25 6.76 20.45
N GLY A 185 -5.91 6.55 19.17
CA GLY A 185 -6.34 7.42 18.08
C GLY A 185 -7.86 7.50 17.93
N ILE A 186 -8.57 6.37 18.02
CA ILE A 186 -10.04 6.35 17.99
C ILE A 186 -10.64 7.07 19.21
N MET A 187 -10.07 6.87 20.39
CA MET A 187 -10.51 7.52 21.63
C MET A 187 -10.41 9.05 21.57
N LEU A 188 -9.42 9.60 20.86
CA LEU A 188 -9.28 11.05 20.68
C LEU A 188 -10.18 11.63 19.59
N MET A 189 -10.69 10.79 18.69
CA MET A 189 -11.54 11.21 17.57
C MET A 189 -13.01 11.34 17.96
N VAL A 190 -13.48 10.45 18.85
CA VAL A 190 -14.84 10.42 19.41
C VAL A 190 -14.97 11.48 20.49
#